data_AF-A0A8H6MD74-F1
#
_entry.id   AF-A0A8H6MD74-F1
#
_cell.length_a   1.000
_cell.length_b   1.000
_cell.length_c   1.000
_cell.angle_alpha   90.00
_cell.angle_beta   90.00
_cell.angle_gamma   90.00
#
_symmetry.space_group_name_H-M   'P 1'
#
loop_
_entity.id
_entity.type
_entity.pdbx_description
1 polymer ?
#
loop_
_entity_poly.entity_id
_entity_poly.type
_entity_poly.pdbx_seq_one_letter_code
_entity_poly.pdbx_strand_id
1 'polypeptide(L)'
;NEAAPINRLPPELLLEIFHHASGKSHSTHQTEAWVTFSHTCQYWRSIAIGFPRAWSSISFNHGPDFADMLLSRSIDSALPL
;
A
#
# COMPACT_ATOMS: atom_id res chain seq x y z
N ASN A 1 12.62 1.01 -12.23
CA ASN A 1 11.56 1.99 -12.57
C ASN A 1 11.89 3.42 -12.14
N GLU A 2 13.09 3.72 -11.64
CA GLU A 2 13.40 5.04 -11.03
C GLU A 2 13.35 6.23 -12.01
N ALA A 3 13.54 5.98 -13.31
CA ALA A 3 13.50 7.03 -14.33
C ALA A 3 12.08 7.55 -14.64
N ALA A 4 11.02 6.94 -14.10
CA ALA A 4 9.65 7.38 -14.36
C ALA A 4 9.38 8.77 -13.73
N PRO A 5 8.79 9.75 -14.46
CA PRO A 5 8.54 11.10 -13.94
C PRO A 5 7.73 11.13 -12.63
N ILE A 6 6.79 10.20 -12.46
CA ILE A 6 5.97 10.06 -11.25
C ILE A 6 6.80 9.80 -9.99
N ASN A 7 7.98 9.17 -10.11
CA ASN A 7 8.85 8.87 -8.97
C ASN A 7 9.64 10.08 -8.46
N ARG A 8 9.58 11.22 -9.17
CA ARG A 8 10.17 12.49 -8.72
C ARG A 8 9.26 13.26 -7.78
N LEU A 9 8.02 12.81 -7.62
CA LEU A 9 7.11 13.39 -6.65
C LEU A 9 7.58 13.06 -5.23
N PRO A 10 7.38 13.99 -4.27
CA PRO A 10 7.51 13.69 -2.86
C PRO A 10 6.64 12.48 -2.46
N PRO A 11 7.08 11.67 -1.49
CA PRO A 11 6.35 10.49 -1.06
C PRO A 11 4.93 10.81 -0.58
N GLU A 12 4.70 12.00 -0.01
CA GLU A 12 3.38 12.45 0.45
C GLU A 12 2.39 12.60 -0.71
N LEU A 13 2.84 13.13 -1.86
CA LEU A 13 1.99 13.27 -3.04
C LEU A 13 1.72 11.92 -3.69
N LEU A 14 2.70 11.00 -3.68
CA LEU A 14 2.50 9.63 -4.15
C LEU A 14 1.46 8.90 -3.29
N LEU A 15 1.51 9.09 -1.97
CA LEU A 15 0.53 8.53 -1.04
C LEU A 15 -0.88 9.07 -1.31
N GLU A 16 -1.04 10.36 -1.56
CA GLU A 16 -2.34 10.95 -1.88
C GLU A 16 -2.87 10.40 -3.22
N ILE A 17 -1.99 10.23 -4.21
CA ILE A 17 -2.35 9.58 -5.48
C ILE A 17 -2.79 8.14 -5.25
N PHE A 18 -2.03 7.34 -4.49
CA PHE A 18 -2.39 5.95 -4.17
C PHE A 18 -3.71 5.88 -3.40
N HIS A 19 -3.95 6.81 -2.47
CA HIS A 19 -5.19 6.89 -1.72
C HIS A 19 -6.39 7.16 -2.65
N HIS A 20 -6.27 8.12 -3.56
CA HIS A 20 -7.32 8.39 -4.55
C HIS A 20 -7.50 7.26 -5.56
N ALA A 21 -6.40 6.64 -6.01
CA ALA A 21 -6.40 5.55 -6.97
C ALA A 21 -6.97 4.24 -6.38
N SER A 22 -6.88 4.05 -5.06
CA SER A 22 -7.50 2.93 -4.35
C SER A 22 -9.04 3.00 -4.30
N GLY A 23 -9.63 4.09 -4.83
CA GLY A 23 -11.07 4.30 -4.92
C GLY A 23 -11.68 4.86 -3.63
N LYS A 24 -12.52 5.90 -3.77
CA LYS A 24 -13.25 6.57 -2.67
C LYS A 24 -14.25 5.68 -1.91
N SER A 25 -14.35 4.39 -2.25
CA SER A 25 -15.39 3.52 -1.75
C SER A 25 -14.88 2.78 -0.52
N HIS A 26 -15.71 2.74 0.53
CA HIS A 26 -15.57 1.86 1.71
C HIS A 26 -15.68 0.37 1.33
N SER A 27 -15.16 -0.03 0.17
CA SER A 27 -15.15 -1.40 -0.31
C SER A 27 -13.86 -2.09 0.12
N THR A 28 -13.95 -3.41 0.25
CA THR A 28 -12.87 -4.34 0.61
C THR A 28 -11.66 -4.30 -0.33
N HIS A 29 -11.70 -3.53 -1.42
CA HIS A 29 -10.67 -3.48 -2.45
C HIS A 29 -9.51 -2.51 -2.16
N GLN A 30 -9.61 -1.67 -1.12
CA GLN A 30 -8.51 -0.77 -0.78
C GLN A 30 -7.22 -1.52 -0.46
N THR A 31 -7.32 -2.63 0.28
CA THR A 31 -6.17 -3.47 0.63
C THR A 31 -5.46 -4.03 -0.60
N GLU A 32 -6.22 -4.39 -1.64
CA GLU A 32 -5.69 -4.95 -2.88
C GLU A 32 -4.89 -3.91 -3.66
N ALA A 33 -5.37 -2.66 -3.71
CA ALA A 33 -4.69 -1.57 -4.41
C ALA A 33 -3.29 -1.30 -3.82
N TRP A 34 -3.15 -1.28 -2.49
CA TRP A 34 -1.85 -1.10 -1.83
C TRP A 34 -0.89 -2.25 -2.11
N VAL A 35 -1.38 -3.49 -2.15
CA VAL A 35 -0.58 -4.64 -2.60
C VAL A 35 -0.12 -4.40 -4.04
N THR A 36 -1.03 -4.05 -4.96
CA THR A 36 -0.67 -3.75 -6.35
C THR A 36 0.40 -2.67 -6.47
N PHE A 37 0.26 -1.55 -5.74
CA PHE A 37 1.28 -0.49 -5.75
C PHE A 37 2.63 -0.97 -5.23
N SER A 38 2.64 -1.76 -4.14
CA SER A 38 3.88 -2.32 -3.58
C SER A 38 4.63 -3.26 -4.54
N HIS A 39 3.96 -3.83 -5.54
CA HIS A 39 4.59 -4.69 -6.54
C HIS A 39 5.13 -3.93 -7.77
N THR A 40 4.89 -2.62 -7.89
CA THR A 40 5.29 -1.82 -9.07
C THR A 40 6.81 -1.57 -9.13
N CYS A 41 7.41 -1.09 -8.03
CA CYS A 41 8.85 -0.90 -7.90
C CYS A 41 9.27 -0.85 -6.42
N GLN A 42 10.58 -0.93 -6.13
CA GLN A 42 11.11 -0.88 -4.76
C GLN A 42 10.75 0.43 -4.03
N TYR A 43 10.79 1.57 -4.72
CA TYR A 43 10.40 2.87 -4.15
C TYR A 43 8.91 2.92 -3.77
N TRP A 44 8.03 2.39 -4.62
CA TRP A 44 6.60 2.33 -4.29
C TRP A 44 6.32 1.33 -3.18
N ARG A 45 7.10 0.25 -3.10
CA ARG A 45 7.05 -0.69 -1.97
C ARG A 45 7.40 0.00 -0.65
N SER A 46 8.48 0.75 -0.58
CA SER A 46 8.87 1.43 0.66
C SER A 46 7.82 2.44 1.10
N ILE A 47 7.23 3.17 0.15
CA ILE A 47 6.14 4.12 0.43
C ILE A 47 4.87 3.41 0.90
N ALA A 48 4.44 2.37 0.19
CA ALA A 48 3.21 1.65 0.49
C ALA A 48 3.27 0.88 1.81
N ILE A 49 4.44 0.28 2.14
CA ILE A 49 4.65 -0.38 3.42
C ILE A 49 4.66 0.65 4.55
N GLY A 50 5.43 1.74 4.42
CA GLY A 50 5.57 2.76 5.48
C GLY A 50 4.34 3.62 5.76
N PHE A 51 3.18 3.33 5.16
CA PHE A 51 1.96 4.12 5.34
C PHE A 51 0.89 3.36 6.14
N PRO A 52 0.69 3.65 7.43
CA PRO A 52 -0.23 2.89 8.29
C PRO A 52 -1.68 2.86 7.80
N ARG A 53 -2.14 3.94 7.15
CA ARG A 53 -3.51 4.00 6.60
C ARG A 53 -3.73 2.99 5.48
N ALA A 54 -2.69 2.57 4.76
CA ALA A 54 -2.76 1.50 3.76
C ALA A 54 -3.17 0.14 4.35
N TRP A 55 -2.75 -0.13 5.59
CA TRP A 55 -2.95 -1.39 6.29
C TRP A 55 -4.12 -1.36 7.29
N SER A 56 -4.81 -0.22 7.41
CA SER A 56 -5.89 -0.02 8.39
C SER A 56 -7.15 -0.85 8.10
N SER A 57 -7.31 -1.32 6.86
CA SER A 57 -8.44 -2.16 6.44
C SER A 57 -7.87 -3.38 5.72
N ILE A 58 -7.78 -4.51 6.42
CA ILE A 58 -7.33 -5.79 5.87
C ILE A 58 -8.55 -6.61 5.47
N SER A 59 -8.68 -6.92 4.18
CA SER A 59 -9.76 -7.76 3.67
C SER A 59 -9.36 -9.23 3.66
N PHE A 60 -10.24 -10.08 4.20
CA PHE A 60 -10.06 -11.54 4.26
C PHE A 60 -10.71 -12.28 3.06
N ASN A 61 -11.19 -11.54 2.05
CA ASN A 61 -11.94 -12.09 0.93
C ASN A 61 -11.13 -13.09 0.07
N HIS A 62 -9.80 -13.04 0.13
CA HIS A 62 -8.90 -13.92 -0.64
C HIS A 62 -8.39 -15.12 0.18
N GLY A 63 -8.96 -15.37 1.35
CA GLY A 63 -8.58 -16.47 2.23
C GLY A 63 -7.47 -16.13 3.24
N PRO A 64 -7.14 -17.08 4.13
CA PRO A 64 -6.23 -16.86 5.25
C PRO A 64 -4.80 -16.55 4.82
N ASP A 65 -4.29 -17.19 3.75
CA ASP A 65 -2.90 -16.97 3.28
C ASP A 65 -2.66 -15.51 2.84
N PHE A 66 -3.64 -14.90 2.17
CA PHE A 66 -3.56 -13.51 1.76
C PHE A 66 -3.63 -12.58 2.98
N ALA A 67 -4.49 -12.90 3.95
CA ALA A 67 -4.58 -12.13 5.18
C ALA A 67 -3.29 -12.22 6.02
N ASP A 68 -2.69 -13.40 6.14
CA ASP A 68 -1.41 -13.60 6.83
C ASP A 68 -0.27 -12.83 6.13
N MET A 69 -0.24 -12.83 4.80
CA MET A 69 0.68 -12.00 4.03
C MET A 69 0.48 -10.51 4.33
N LEU A 70 -0.76 -10.04 4.42
CA LEU A 70 -1.06 -8.65 4.73
C LEU A 70 -0.70 -8.29 6.19
N LEU A 71 -1.01 -9.18 7.13
CA LEU A 71 -0.70 -9.02 8.55
C LEU A 71 0.81 -8.92 8.77
N SER A 72 1.60 -9.82 8.16
CA SER A 72 3.07 -9.77 8.24
C SER A 72 3.64 -8.44 7.73
N ARG A 73 3.05 -7.86 6.67
CA ARG A 73 3.46 -6.56 6.13
C ARG A 73 2.97 -5.37 6.97
N SER A 74 1.80 -5.47 7.58
CA SER A 74 1.30 -4.44 8.51
C SER A 74 2.15 -4.33 9.77
N ILE A 75 2.67 -5.46 10.27
CA ILE A 75 3.59 -5.51 11.41
C ILE A 75 4.90 -4.77 11.07
N ASP A 76 5.43 -4.99 9.87
CA ASP A 76 6.64 -4.31 9.38
C ASP A 76 6.45 -2.79 9.29
N SER A 77 5.25 -2.33 8.91
CA SER A 77 4.92 -0.90 8.87
C SER A 77 4.77 -0.22 10.23
N ALA A 78 4.44 -0.99 11.27
CA ALA A 78 4.10 -0.47 12.60
C ALA A 78 5.33 -0.30 13.52
N LEU A 79 6.52 -0.69 13.06
CA LEU A 79 7.77 -0.50 13.80
C LEU A 79 8.26 0.95 13.61
N PRO A 80 8.39 1.74 14.68
CA PRO A 80 8.74 3.15 14.58
C PRO A 80 10.23 3.37 14.30
N LEU A 81 10.48 4.48 13.60
CA LEU A 81 11.74 5.26 13.57
C LEU A 81 12.26 5.55 14.98
#